data_AF-A0A248YU70-F1
#
_entry.id   AF-A0A248YU70-F1
#
_cell.length_a   1.000
_cell.length_b   1.000
_cell.length_c   1.000
_cell.angle_alpha   90.00
_cell.angle_beta   90.00
_cell.angle_gamma   90.00
#
_symmetry.space_group_name_H-M   'P 1'
#
loop_
_entity.id
_entity.type
_entity.pdbx_description
1 polymer ?
#
loop_
_entity_poly.entity_id
_entity_poly.type
_entity_poly.pdbx_seq_one_letter_code
_entity_poly.pdbx_strand_id
1 'polypeptide(L)'
;MSEEEETFVHPVAARNAASNLNTAGQQLAGRWAQLVGRIDELNGAKPWGTDQPGTEFNKNYLDDKAPAKNVLTDGKELVDRFQGLGVDVASAVDGTVDTDDLISKWFPEQGK
;
A
#
# COMPACT_ATOMS: atom_id res chain seq x y z
N MET A 1 22.32 -26.61 -0.49
CA MET A 1 21.54 -25.52 -1.08
C MET A 1 20.64 -26.18 -2.10
N SER A 2 19.32 -26.07 -1.93
CA SER A 2 18.35 -26.70 -2.84
C SER A 2 18.26 -25.88 -4.13
N GLU A 3 17.89 -26.50 -5.25
CA GLU A 3 17.73 -25.86 -6.57
C GLU A 3 16.78 -24.64 -6.53
N GLU A 4 15.82 -24.60 -5.59
CA GLU A 4 14.93 -23.46 -5.34
C GLU A 4 15.67 -22.15 -5.00
N GLU A 5 16.93 -22.22 -4.54
CA GLU A 5 17.74 -21.04 -4.21
C GLU A 5 18.51 -20.45 -5.43
N GLU A 6 18.52 -21.14 -6.58
CA GLU A 6 19.20 -20.73 -7.82
C GLU A 6 18.26 -20.13 -8.89
N THR A 7 17.12 -19.58 -8.49
CA THR A 7 16.31 -18.75 -9.40
C THR A 7 16.91 -17.34 -9.52
N PHE A 8 16.65 -16.62 -10.62
CA PHE A 8 17.11 -15.21 -10.78
C PHE A 8 16.61 -14.30 -9.63
N VAL A 9 15.51 -14.68 -9.00
CA VAL A 9 14.86 -13.95 -7.92
C VAL A 9 15.13 -14.70 -6.62
N HIS A 10 16.10 -14.29 -5.80
CA HIS A 10 16.36 -14.88 -4.48
C HIS A 10 15.06 -14.96 -3.63
N PRO A 11 14.37 -16.11 -3.58
CA PRO A 11 12.93 -16.10 -3.32
C PRO A 11 12.64 -15.93 -1.84
N VAL A 12 13.51 -16.48 -0.98
CA VAL A 12 13.46 -16.28 0.47
C VAL A 12 13.66 -14.81 0.82
N ALA A 13 14.66 -14.15 0.23
CA ALA A 13 14.92 -12.73 0.48
C ALA A 13 13.76 -11.86 -0.01
N ALA A 14 13.20 -12.17 -1.18
CA ALA A 14 12.08 -11.45 -1.76
C ALA A 14 10.79 -11.62 -0.93
N ARG A 15 10.47 -12.83 -0.45
CA ARG A 15 9.34 -13.10 0.46
C ARG A 15 9.49 -12.36 1.79
N ASN A 16 10.70 -12.33 2.35
CA ASN A 16 10.96 -11.57 3.58
C ASN A 16 10.76 -10.07 3.36
N ALA A 17 11.25 -9.53 2.25
CA ALA A 17 11.03 -8.13 1.89
C ALA A 17 9.53 -7.82 1.67
N ALA A 18 8.80 -8.73 1.02
CA ALA A 18 7.36 -8.63 0.81
C ALA A 18 6.58 -8.59 2.15
N SER A 19 6.96 -9.42 3.12
CA SER A 19 6.39 -9.40 4.48
C SER A 19 6.64 -8.07 5.21
N ASN A 20 7.85 -7.53 5.07
CA ASN A 20 8.19 -6.22 5.62
C ASN A 20 7.38 -5.09 4.96
N LEU A 21 7.21 -5.14 3.64
CA LEU A 21 6.38 -4.20 2.89
C LEU A 21 4.92 -4.27 3.32
N ASN A 22 4.36 -5.47 3.47
CA ASN A 22 3.00 -5.64 3.99
C ASN A 22 2.85 -5.02 5.38
N THR A 23 3.79 -5.31 6.29
CA THR A 23 3.78 -4.73 7.64
C THR A 23 3.84 -3.19 7.61
N ALA A 24 4.73 -2.62 6.79
CA ALA A 24 4.85 -1.18 6.62
C ALA A 24 3.57 -0.56 6.03
N GLY A 25 2.96 -1.22 5.04
CA GLY A 25 1.69 -0.81 4.43
C GLY A 25 0.54 -0.79 5.44
N GLN A 26 0.42 -1.83 6.28
CA GLN A 26 -0.59 -1.87 7.36
C GLN A 26 -0.38 -0.75 8.39
N GLN A 27 0.87 -0.49 8.79
CA GLN A 27 1.18 0.61 9.71
C GLN A 27 0.85 1.98 9.09
N LEU A 28 1.17 2.17 7.81
CA LEU A 28 0.83 3.39 7.08
C LEU A 28 -0.69 3.58 7.03
N ALA A 29 -1.44 2.54 6.70
CA ALA A 29 -2.90 2.57 6.67
C ALA A 29 -3.51 2.93 8.03
N GLY A 30 -3.03 2.32 9.11
CA GLY A 30 -3.46 2.64 10.46
C GLY A 30 -3.18 4.10 10.85
N ARG A 31 -1.98 4.61 10.55
CA ARG A 31 -1.61 6.01 10.82
C ARG A 31 -2.42 7.00 9.98
N TRP A 32 -2.66 6.67 8.71
CA TRP A 32 -3.49 7.49 7.83
C TRP A 32 -4.92 7.60 8.35
N ALA A 33 -5.55 6.47 8.71
CA ALA A 33 -6.89 6.45 9.28
C ALA A 33 -6.99 7.29 10.57
N GLN A 34 -5.98 7.22 11.44
CA GLN A 34 -5.90 8.06 12.64
C GLN A 34 -5.80 9.55 12.32
N LEU A 35 -4.97 9.92 11.34
CA LEU A 35 -4.80 11.32 10.91
C LEU A 35 -6.10 11.88 10.30
N VAL A 36 -6.73 11.14 9.40
CA VAL A 36 -8.02 11.53 8.79
C VAL A 36 -9.07 11.72 9.88
N GLY A 37 -9.21 10.75 10.80
CA GLY A 37 -10.17 10.85 11.90
C GLY A 37 -9.90 12.07 12.80
N ARG A 38 -8.63 12.40 13.06
CA ARG A 38 -8.28 13.59 13.84
C ARG A 38 -8.60 14.89 13.10
N ILE A 39 -8.39 14.95 11.78
CA ILE A 39 -8.76 16.10 10.95
C ILE A 39 -10.28 16.29 10.98
N ASP A 40 -11.05 15.22 10.82
CA ASP A 40 -12.52 15.26 10.86
C ASP A 40 -13.04 15.73 12.22
N GLU A 41 -12.47 15.22 13.32
CA GLU A 41 -12.79 15.66 14.69
C GLU A 41 -12.53 17.16 14.89
N LEU A 42 -11.34 17.64 14.50
CA LEU A 42 -10.95 19.03 14.64
C LEU A 42 -11.81 19.97 13.80
N ASN A 43 -12.15 19.57 12.57
CA ASN A 43 -13.01 20.37 11.70
C ASN A 43 -14.48 20.33 12.14
N GLY A 44 -14.95 19.22 12.72
CA GLY A 44 -16.31 19.09 13.27
C GLY A 44 -16.61 20.10 14.37
N ALA A 45 -15.58 20.56 15.10
CA ALA A 45 -15.69 21.65 16.08
C ALA A 45 -15.91 23.03 15.46
N LYS A 46 -15.96 23.14 14.12
CA LYS A 46 -16.07 24.40 13.36
C LYS A 46 -15.06 25.46 13.85
N PRO A 47 -13.75 25.14 13.85
CA PRO A 47 -12.72 26.00 14.46
C PRO A 47 -12.61 27.37 13.79
N TRP A 48 -13.11 27.49 12.56
CA TRP A 48 -13.13 28.72 11.78
C TRP A 48 -14.37 29.58 12.01
N GLY A 49 -15.27 29.17 12.91
CA GLY A 49 -16.50 29.88 13.24
C GLY A 49 -17.72 29.39 12.45
N THR A 50 -18.88 29.86 12.91
CA THR A 50 -20.20 29.63 12.29
C THR A 50 -20.72 30.87 11.58
N ASP A 51 -19.91 31.93 11.51
CA ASP A 51 -20.22 33.15 10.79
C ASP A 51 -19.98 32.99 9.28
N GLN A 52 -20.27 34.03 8.50
CA GLN A 52 -20.11 33.98 7.05
C GLN A 52 -18.66 33.70 6.63
N PRO A 53 -17.62 34.35 7.20
CA PRO A 53 -16.22 34.00 6.93
C PRO A 53 -15.88 32.53 7.23
N GLY A 54 -16.26 32.02 8.40
CA GLY A 54 -15.99 30.63 8.79
C GLY A 54 -16.70 29.61 7.89
N THR A 55 -17.92 29.93 7.49
CA THR A 55 -18.70 29.09 6.56
C THR A 55 -18.06 29.08 5.17
N GLU A 56 -17.65 30.23 4.64
CA GLU A 56 -16.96 30.29 3.34
C GLU A 56 -15.57 29.63 3.39
N PHE A 57 -14.85 29.71 4.50
CA PHE A 57 -13.61 28.95 4.66
C PHE A 57 -13.87 27.44 4.58
N ASN A 58 -14.81 26.93 5.38
CA ASN A 58 -15.14 25.50 5.41
C ASN A 58 -15.58 25.00 4.04
N LYS A 59 -16.39 25.77 3.32
CA LYS A 59 -16.81 25.47 1.95
C LYS A 59 -15.60 25.31 1.01
N ASN A 60 -14.70 26.28 0.99
CA ASN A 60 -13.56 26.26 0.06
C ASN A 60 -12.42 25.32 0.50
N TYR A 61 -12.43 24.86 1.75
CA TYR A 61 -11.41 23.97 2.31
C TYR A 61 -11.85 22.51 2.42
N LEU A 62 -13.12 22.23 2.75
CA LEU A 62 -13.64 20.89 3.10
C LEU A 62 -14.67 20.32 2.11
N ASP A 63 -15.28 21.12 1.23
CA ASP A 63 -16.27 20.59 0.27
C ASP A 63 -15.65 19.60 -0.73
N ASP A 64 -16.52 18.90 -1.47
CA ASP A 64 -16.14 17.82 -2.41
C ASP A 64 -15.13 18.22 -3.50
N LYS A 65 -15.02 19.51 -3.83
CA LYS A 65 -14.04 20.03 -4.81
C LYS A 65 -12.87 20.77 -4.16
N ALA A 66 -12.85 20.80 -2.83
CA ALA A 66 -11.86 21.56 -2.09
C ALA A 66 -10.52 20.80 -2.01
N PRO A 67 -9.39 21.54 -1.94
CA PRO A 67 -8.07 20.92 -1.90
C PRO A 67 -7.88 19.90 -0.77
N ALA A 68 -8.44 20.13 0.42
CA ALA A 68 -8.26 19.19 1.53
C ALA A 68 -8.94 17.85 1.25
N LYS A 69 -10.13 17.85 0.63
CA LYS A 69 -10.83 16.63 0.25
C LYS A 69 -10.01 15.81 -0.76
N ASN A 70 -9.39 16.48 -1.74
CA ASN A 70 -8.51 15.83 -2.71
C ASN A 70 -7.30 15.21 -2.02
N VAL A 71 -6.61 15.95 -1.13
CA VAL A 71 -5.46 15.40 -0.38
C VAL A 71 -5.85 14.17 0.44
N LEU A 72 -6.99 14.19 1.11
CA LEU A 72 -7.46 13.05 1.90
C LEU A 72 -7.85 11.84 1.02
N THR A 73 -8.43 12.10 -0.16
CA THR A 73 -8.86 11.07 -1.11
C THR A 73 -7.67 10.46 -1.86
N ASP A 74 -6.82 11.29 -2.46
CA ASP A 74 -5.63 10.87 -3.18
C ASP A 74 -4.62 10.20 -2.24
N GLY A 75 -4.48 10.73 -1.03
CA GLY A 75 -3.67 10.11 0.01
C GLY A 75 -4.19 8.74 0.43
N LYS A 76 -5.52 8.56 0.53
CA LYS A 76 -6.12 7.25 0.79
C LYS A 76 -5.82 6.26 -0.34
N GLU A 77 -5.91 6.69 -1.60
CA GLU A 77 -5.58 5.84 -2.75
C GLU A 77 -4.11 5.37 -2.70
N LEU A 78 -3.19 6.28 -2.40
CA LEU A 78 -1.77 5.94 -2.26
C LEU A 78 -1.53 4.94 -1.12
N VAL A 79 -2.17 5.17 0.03
CA VAL A 79 -2.08 4.30 1.20
C VAL A 79 -2.61 2.89 0.89
N ASP A 80 -3.74 2.79 0.17
CA ASP A 80 -4.33 1.50 -0.21
C ASP A 80 -3.39 0.71 -1.13
N ARG A 81 -2.72 1.39 -2.07
CA ARG A 81 -1.71 0.78 -2.93
C ARG A 81 -0.53 0.23 -2.11
N PHE A 82 -0.03 0.99 -1.14
CA PHE A 82 1.06 0.52 -0.27
C PHE A 82 0.63 -0.61 0.66
N GLN A 83 -0.63 -0.62 1.10
CA GLN A 83 -1.18 -1.70 1.92
C GLN A 83 -1.19 -3.04 1.18
N GLY A 84 -1.46 -3.04 -0.13
CA GLY A 84 -1.47 -4.24 -0.98
C GLY A 84 -0.11 -4.66 -1.52
N LEU A 85 0.85 -3.73 -1.65
CA LEU A 85 2.12 -3.96 -2.36
C LEU A 85 2.90 -5.20 -1.89
N GLY A 86 2.95 -5.47 -0.58
CA GLY A 86 3.63 -6.65 -0.06
C GLY A 86 3.01 -7.96 -0.55
N VAL A 87 1.68 -8.03 -0.65
CA VAL A 87 0.97 -9.22 -1.16
C VAL A 87 1.22 -9.40 -2.65
N ASP A 88 1.21 -8.30 -3.41
CA ASP A 88 1.48 -8.33 -4.85
C ASP A 88 2.89 -8.84 -5.16
N VAL A 89 3.89 -8.37 -4.40
CA VAL A 89 5.29 -8.82 -4.54
C VAL A 89 5.43 -10.30 -4.18
N ALA A 90 4.85 -10.74 -3.06
CA ALA A 90 4.90 -12.16 -2.68
C ALA A 90 4.29 -13.05 -3.75
N SER A 91 3.12 -12.67 -4.28
CA SER A 91 2.42 -13.41 -5.33
C SER A 91 3.23 -13.49 -6.62
N ALA A 92 3.94 -12.42 -7.00
CA ALA A 92 4.80 -12.40 -8.17
C ALA A 92 6.04 -13.30 -8.01
N VAL A 93 6.63 -13.33 -6.81
CA VAL A 93 7.76 -14.22 -6.49
C VAL A 93 7.31 -15.68 -6.55
N ASP A 94 6.19 -16.02 -5.90
CA ASP A 94 5.67 -17.38 -5.88
C ASP A 94 5.34 -17.87 -7.29
N GLY A 95 4.72 -17.03 -8.13
CA GLY A 95 4.46 -17.39 -9.53
C GLY A 95 5.73 -17.60 -10.37
N THR A 96 6.83 -16.90 -10.05
CA THR A 96 8.12 -17.09 -10.73
C THR A 96 8.74 -18.43 -10.32
N VAL A 97 8.78 -18.73 -9.01
CA VAL A 97 9.30 -20.00 -8.49
C VAL A 97 8.50 -21.18 -9.03
N ASP A 98 7.17 -21.11 -9.01
CA ASP A 98 6.29 -22.17 -9.54
C ASP A 98 6.56 -22.44 -11.03
N THR A 99 6.85 -21.38 -11.79
CA THR A 99 7.19 -21.51 -13.22
C THR A 99 8.52 -22.20 -13.41
N ASP A 100 9.56 -21.82 -12.66
CA ASP A 100 10.89 -22.42 -12.73
C ASP A 100 10.85 -23.90 -12.33
N ASP A 101 10.12 -24.25 -11.27
CA ASP A 101 9.92 -25.64 -10.82
C ASP A 101 9.22 -26.50 -11.88
N LEU A 102 8.20 -25.94 -12.55
CA LEU A 102 7.52 -26.62 -13.65
C LEU A 102 8.45 -26.87 -14.83
N ILE A 103 9.28 -25.89 -15.20
CA ILE A 103 10.27 -26.04 -16.29
C ILE A 103 11.28 -27.12 -15.93
N SER A 104 11.86 -27.08 -14.71
CA SER A 104 12.84 -28.06 -14.25
C SER A 104 12.26 -29.49 -14.27
N LYS A 105 11.01 -29.65 -13.81
CA LYS A 105 10.33 -30.94 -13.80
C LYS A 105 10.04 -31.50 -15.20
N TRP A 106 9.73 -30.66 -16.18
CA TRP A 106 9.31 -31.09 -17.53
C TRP A 106 10.48 -31.15 -18.52
N PHE A 107 11.53 -30.38 -18.27
CA PHE A 107 12.74 -30.30 -19.08
C PHE A 107 13.97 -30.43 -18.18
N PRO A 108 14.17 -31.58 -17.50
CA PRO A 108 15.36 -31.78 -16.69
C PRO A 108 16.60 -31.61 -17.57
N GLU A 109 17.57 -30.82 -17.11
CA GLU A 109 18.80 -30.57 -17.87
C GLU A 109 19.38 -31.92 -18.34
N GLN A 110 19.45 -32.11 -19.66
CA GLN A 110 20.13 -33.27 -20.21
C GLN A 110 21.62 -33.09 -19.97
N GLY A 111 22.14 -33.88 -19.04
CA GLY A 111 23.48 -33.81 -18.45
C GLY A 111 24.62 -33.26 -19.31
N LYS A 112 25.45 -32.46 -18.66
CA LYS A 112 26.89 -32.35 -18.94
C LYS A 112 27.68 -32.97 -17.80
#